data_AF-A0A6N4QPA2-F1
#
_entry.id   AF-A0A6N4QPA2-F1
#
_cell.length_a   1.000
_cell.length_b   1.000
_cell.length_c   1.000
_cell.angle_alpha   90.00
_cell.angle_beta   90.00
_cell.angle_gamma   90.00
#
_symmetry.space_group_name_H-M   'P 1'
#
loop_
_entity.id
_entity.type
_entity.pdbx_description
1 polymer ?
#
loop_
_entity_poly.entity_id
_entity_poly.type
_entity_poly.pdbx_seq_one_letter_code
_entity_poly.pdbx_strand_id
1 'polypeptide(L)'
;MYRLVSNPNGTLNLEETQSGFLFHSRFNPTSEGERISEQIPIPASQRETVLIFGFGLGYHVESFLKRVSEPVNVLILEPVVALKPIAEKFSERISKSYEAEGHKIRMIFGLEEFLSKPLSSWLFEGVDKVTPFLHPVYSRKFQDLALSFLDSLKRTSQSRISQNQAAKDYFQKIWTRNFVRNLSSIFKNSNSSSIFVGAKKDFFRDKTLLFTGASPSLEDETDWIREYRNRFHLLASDTSLGWLLGSGIFPDAVLSIDSSRGTIFHFRNILPPEIPILTWLGGSSYLFDLPNPKWIYFSTHPLDQILRSLFFPEAPLLENPSLNMAGIAVSFAKQLSYGRILLKGVDFQRSGGRTHCRASGYEAFDRFFLSRKVSLSRLRFQKTKSWERRFSILELLKKESPELFQSDFVSDSSAQETGSIADGLIAEDLKKIDSDQWIRFCIAQPDLGGKNYFSARILGIPLV
;
A
#
# COMPACT_ATOMS: atom_id res chain seq x y z
N MET A 1 -16.92 -23.17 -5.92
CA MET A 1 -16.46 -24.41 -6.60
C MET A 1 -15.19 -24.05 -7.37
N TYR A 2 -14.23 -24.98 -7.49
CA TYR A 2 -12.93 -24.71 -8.10
C TYR A 2 -12.66 -25.67 -9.25
N ARG A 3 -11.97 -25.20 -10.29
CA ARG A 3 -11.60 -26.04 -11.44
C ARG A 3 -10.23 -25.69 -11.98
N LEU A 4 -9.62 -26.64 -12.68
CA LEU A 4 -8.43 -26.39 -13.47
C LEU A 4 -8.82 -25.76 -14.81
N VAL A 5 -8.06 -24.76 -15.24
CA VAL A 5 -8.15 -24.16 -16.56
C VAL A 5 -6.77 -24.11 -17.20
N SER A 6 -6.70 -24.10 -18.53
CA SER A 6 -5.43 -23.98 -19.26
C SER A 6 -5.17 -22.52 -19.62
N ASN A 7 -3.95 -22.06 -19.38
CA ASN A 7 -3.47 -20.75 -19.85
C ASN A 7 -3.01 -20.85 -21.31
N PRO A 8 -2.88 -19.71 -22.03
CA PRO A 8 -2.43 -19.70 -23.44
C PRO A 8 -1.05 -20.35 -23.68
N ASN A 9 -0.18 -20.36 -22.66
CA ASN A 9 1.15 -20.96 -22.73
C ASN A 9 1.17 -22.47 -22.39
N GLY A 10 0.01 -23.12 -22.26
CA GLY A 10 -0.12 -24.55 -21.95
C GLY A 10 0.04 -24.92 -20.47
N THR A 11 0.31 -23.96 -19.59
CA THR A 11 0.32 -24.20 -18.14
C THR A 11 -1.09 -24.27 -17.57
N LEU A 12 -1.25 -24.92 -16.42
CA LEU A 12 -2.52 -24.99 -15.72
C LEU A 12 -2.69 -23.84 -14.74
N ASN A 13 -3.92 -23.43 -14.54
CA ASN A 13 -4.32 -22.45 -13.55
C ASN A 13 -5.48 -22.99 -12.73
N LEU A 14 -5.68 -22.40 -11.57
CA LEU A 14 -6.76 -22.74 -10.67
C LEU A 14 -7.74 -21.58 -10.65
N GLU A 15 -8.99 -21.86 -11.01
CA GLU A 15 -10.07 -20.89 -11.11
C GLU A 15 -11.15 -21.16 -10.06
N GLU A 16 -11.61 -20.11 -9.38
CA GLU A 16 -12.86 -20.14 -8.62
C GLU A 16 -14.04 -19.87 -9.55
N THR A 17 -14.92 -20.86 -9.74
CA THR A 17 -15.97 -20.84 -10.76
C THR A 17 -17.02 -19.75 -10.57
N GLN A 18 -17.25 -19.30 -9.34
CA GLN A 18 -18.27 -18.29 -9.03
C GLN A 18 -17.80 -16.87 -9.36
N SER A 19 -16.52 -16.58 -9.17
CA SER A 19 -15.94 -15.24 -9.35
C SER A 19 -15.09 -15.10 -10.61
N GLY A 20 -14.72 -16.21 -11.25
CA GLY A 20 -13.72 -16.25 -12.31
C GLY A 20 -12.30 -15.93 -11.81
N PHE A 21 -12.09 -15.91 -10.50
CA PHE A 21 -10.79 -15.55 -9.93
C PHE A 21 -9.75 -16.64 -10.19
N LEU A 22 -8.61 -16.23 -10.75
CA LEU A 22 -7.46 -17.08 -10.97
C LEU A 22 -6.44 -16.96 -9.84
N PHE A 23 -5.98 -18.10 -9.34
CA PHE A 23 -4.99 -18.15 -8.25
C PHE A 23 -3.56 -17.93 -8.72
N HIS A 24 -3.31 -18.10 -10.02
CA HIS A 24 -2.02 -17.85 -10.66
C HIS A 24 -2.19 -16.91 -11.86
N SER A 25 -1.07 -16.40 -12.36
CA SER A 25 -0.99 -15.55 -13.53
C SER A 25 -1.66 -16.20 -14.73
N ARG A 26 -2.57 -15.46 -15.37
CA ARG A 26 -3.23 -15.85 -16.64
C ARG A 26 -2.24 -16.03 -17.79
N PHE A 27 -1.10 -15.34 -17.72
CA PHE A 27 -0.10 -15.33 -18.79
C PHE A 27 0.97 -16.39 -18.57
N ASN A 28 1.53 -16.46 -17.36
CA ASN A 28 2.63 -17.39 -17.05
C ASN A 28 2.73 -17.66 -15.52
N PRO A 29 2.06 -18.71 -15.01
CA PRO A 29 2.15 -19.17 -13.63
C PRO A 29 3.56 -19.57 -13.20
N THR A 30 4.36 -20.15 -14.09
CA THR A 30 5.72 -20.58 -13.76
C THR A 30 6.60 -19.38 -13.42
N SER A 31 6.62 -18.35 -14.27
CA SER A 31 7.38 -17.12 -14.00
C SER A 31 6.81 -16.28 -12.85
N GLU A 32 5.53 -16.42 -12.54
CA GLU A 32 4.98 -15.90 -11.28
C GLU A 32 5.51 -16.68 -10.07
N GLY A 33 5.50 -18.01 -10.14
CA GLY A 33 6.05 -18.89 -9.12
C GLY A 33 7.50 -18.58 -8.80
N GLU A 34 8.34 -18.37 -9.82
CA GLU A 34 9.74 -17.95 -9.68
C GLU A 34 9.86 -16.65 -8.89
N ARG A 35 9.13 -15.59 -9.28
CA ARG A 35 9.14 -14.29 -8.56
C ARG A 35 8.62 -14.37 -7.13
N ILE A 36 7.63 -15.23 -6.87
CA ILE A 36 7.12 -15.45 -5.51
C ILE A 36 8.14 -16.23 -4.70
N SER A 37 8.81 -17.23 -5.30
CA SER A 37 9.81 -18.05 -4.63
C SER A 37 11.01 -17.25 -4.14
N GLU A 38 11.39 -16.16 -4.83
CA GLU A 38 12.45 -15.23 -4.40
C GLU A 38 12.17 -14.59 -3.03
N GLN A 39 10.89 -14.45 -2.66
CA GLN A 39 10.45 -13.87 -1.39
C GLN A 39 10.37 -14.91 -0.26
N ILE A 40 10.47 -16.21 -0.59
CA ILE A 40 10.50 -17.28 0.40
C ILE A 40 11.90 -17.29 1.04
N PRO A 41 11.99 -17.13 2.37
CA PRO A 41 13.27 -17.14 3.06
C PRO A 41 13.98 -18.50 2.89
N ILE A 42 15.28 -18.45 2.64
CA ILE A 42 16.13 -19.66 2.62
C ILE A 42 16.47 -20.01 4.08
N PRO A 43 16.17 -21.23 4.56
CA PRO A 43 16.54 -21.67 5.91
C PRO A 43 18.04 -21.54 6.16
N ALA A 44 18.43 -21.10 7.36
CA ALA A 44 19.84 -21.00 7.73
C ALA A 44 20.44 -22.34 8.21
N SER A 45 19.59 -23.33 8.48
CA SER A 45 20.00 -24.68 8.89
C SER A 45 18.88 -25.70 8.67
N GLN A 46 19.22 -26.99 8.72
CA GLN A 46 18.25 -28.09 8.69
C GLN A 46 17.33 -28.18 9.92
N ARG A 47 17.55 -27.35 10.95
CA ARG A 47 16.66 -27.24 12.13
C ARG A 47 15.57 -26.19 11.94
N GLU A 48 15.56 -25.51 10.80
CA GLU A 48 14.55 -24.52 10.44
C GLU A 48 13.55 -25.08 9.45
N THR A 49 12.25 -24.87 9.71
CA THR A 49 11.16 -25.22 8.79
C THR A 49 10.56 -23.97 8.16
N VAL A 50 10.44 -23.95 6.84
CA VAL A 50 9.67 -22.93 6.12
C VAL A 50 8.20 -23.30 6.17
N LEU A 51 7.37 -22.44 6.75
CA LEU A 51 5.94 -22.64 6.85
C LEU A 51 5.21 -21.77 5.82
N ILE A 52 4.67 -22.38 4.77
CA ILE A 52 4.03 -21.70 3.64
C ILE A 52 2.52 -21.68 3.82
N PHE A 53 1.91 -20.49 3.81
CA PHE A 53 0.45 -20.31 3.81
C PHE A 53 -0.05 -20.04 2.39
N GLY A 54 -0.80 -20.98 1.83
CA GLY A 54 -1.37 -20.97 0.48
C GLY A 54 -0.51 -21.74 -0.51
N PHE A 55 -1.05 -22.81 -1.10
CA PHE A 55 -0.33 -23.67 -2.05
C PHE A 55 -0.80 -23.46 -3.49
N GLY A 56 -2.11 -23.47 -3.71
CA GLY A 56 -2.70 -23.41 -5.05
C GLY A 56 -2.30 -24.63 -5.88
N LEU A 57 -1.44 -24.42 -6.88
CA LEU A 57 -0.88 -25.49 -7.72
C LEU A 57 0.62 -25.73 -7.46
N GLY A 58 1.20 -25.03 -6.47
CA GLY A 58 2.58 -25.27 -6.04
C GLY A 58 3.69 -24.65 -6.89
N TYR A 59 3.40 -23.79 -7.87
CA TYR A 59 4.41 -23.16 -8.74
C TYR A 59 5.55 -22.47 -7.95
N HIS A 60 5.21 -21.74 -6.90
CA HIS A 60 6.18 -21.06 -6.04
C HIS A 60 6.95 -22.03 -5.14
N VAL A 61 6.31 -23.12 -4.68
CA VAL A 61 6.95 -24.16 -3.87
C VAL A 61 7.98 -24.92 -4.70
N GLU A 62 7.57 -25.36 -5.90
CA GLU A 62 8.46 -26.06 -6.83
C GLU A 62 9.65 -25.18 -7.25
N SER A 63 9.41 -23.89 -7.54
CA SER A 63 10.47 -22.94 -7.87
C SER A 63 11.41 -22.69 -6.68
N PHE A 64 10.88 -22.66 -5.46
CA PHE A 64 11.69 -22.54 -4.24
C PHE A 64 12.58 -23.75 -4.01
N LEU A 65 12.03 -24.97 -4.14
CA LEU A 65 12.77 -26.22 -3.98
C LEU A 65 13.89 -26.34 -5.02
N LYS A 66 13.65 -25.99 -6.28
CA LYS A 66 14.69 -25.95 -7.32
C LYS A 66 15.84 -24.98 -7.04
N ARG A 67 15.58 -23.92 -6.28
CA ARG A 67 16.54 -22.83 -6.04
C ARG A 67 17.46 -23.11 -4.86
N VAL A 68 17.01 -23.91 -3.89
CA VAL A 68 17.80 -24.21 -2.69
C VAL A 68 18.82 -25.32 -3.00
N SER A 69 20.06 -25.13 -2.58
CA SER A 69 21.16 -26.07 -2.83
C SER A 69 21.29 -27.16 -1.76
N GLU A 70 20.61 -27.01 -0.63
CA GLU A 70 20.66 -27.94 0.50
C GLU A 70 19.26 -28.45 0.86
N PRO A 71 19.15 -29.65 1.44
CA PRO A 71 17.88 -30.17 1.95
C PRO A 71 17.21 -29.22 2.95
N VAL A 72 15.91 -28.99 2.76
CA VAL A 72 15.09 -28.11 3.60
C VAL A 72 13.85 -28.82 4.12
N ASN A 73 13.35 -28.33 5.25
CA ASN A 73 12.06 -28.72 5.80
C ASN A 73 11.00 -27.71 5.37
N VAL A 74 9.93 -28.18 4.72
CA VAL A 74 8.83 -27.34 4.24
C VAL A 74 7.52 -27.89 4.80
N LEU A 75 6.80 -27.03 5.52
CA LEU A 75 5.43 -27.28 5.96
C LEU A 75 4.50 -26.37 5.16
N ILE A 76 3.52 -26.93 4.48
CA ILE A 76 2.62 -26.21 3.59
C ILE A 76 1.21 -26.29 4.17
N LEU A 77 0.57 -25.15 4.36
CA LEU A 77 -0.83 -25.03 4.73
C LEU A 77 -1.62 -24.52 3.53
N GLU A 78 -2.50 -25.35 2.97
CA GLU A 78 -3.54 -24.93 2.04
C GLU A 78 -4.81 -24.62 2.84
N PRO A 79 -5.13 -23.34 3.12
CA PRO A 79 -6.20 -22.98 4.03
C PRO A 79 -7.60 -23.32 3.50
N VAL A 80 -7.77 -23.51 2.17
CA VAL A 80 -9.06 -23.77 1.55
C VAL A 80 -9.25 -25.27 1.33
N VAL A 81 -10.02 -25.93 2.20
CA VAL A 81 -10.29 -27.38 2.14
C VAL A 81 -10.84 -27.82 0.78
N ALA A 82 -11.69 -27.00 0.16
CA ALA A 82 -12.29 -27.28 -1.14
C ALA A 82 -11.26 -27.39 -2.30
N LEU A 83 -10.01 -26.96 -2.11
CA LEU A 83 -8.93 -27.11 -3.08
C LEU A 83 -8.23 -28.47 -2.99
N LYS A 84 -8.43 -29.23 -1.91
CA LYS A 84 -7.76 -30.52 -1.67
C LYS A 84 -7.78 -31.47 -2.88
N PRO A 85 -8.94 -31.77 -3.52
CA PRO A 85 -8.98 -32.75 -4.61
C PRO A 85 -8.13 -32.39 -5.84
N ILE A 86 -7.83 -31.09 -6.02
CA ILE A 86 -7.00 -30.59 -7.10
C ILE A 86 -5.55 -30.50 -6.63
N ALA A 87 -5.31 -29.77 -5.54
CA ALA A 87 -3.98 -29.43 -5.03
C ALA A 87 -3.18 -30.66 -4.57
N GLU A 88 -3.84 -31.69 -4.01
CA GLU A 88 -3.20 -32.90 -3.50
C GLU A 88 -2.38 -33.62 -4.59
N LYS A 89 -2.92 -33.74 -5.82
CA LYS A 89 -2.22 -34.33 -6.97
C LYS A 89 -0.93 -33.59 -7.33
N PHE A 90 -0.96 -32.25 -7.27
CA PHE A 90 0.22 -31.42 -7.55
C PHE A 90 1.23 -31.53 -6.42
N SER A 91 0.76 -31.54 -5.17
CA SER A 91 1.62 -31.72 -4.00
C SER A 91 2.32 -33.07 -4.03
N GLU A 92 1.62 -34.18 -4.31
CA GLU A 92 2.21 -35.51 -4.41
C GLU A 92 3.30 -35.57 -5.49
N ARG A 93 3.06 -34.98 -6.66
CA ARG A 93 4.06 -34.87 -7.73
C ARG A 93 5.31 -34.12 -7.25
N ILE A 94 5.13 -32.97 -6.60
CA ILE A 94 6.22 -32.15 -6.09
C ILE A 94 6.96 -32.92 -4.98
N SER A 95 6.26 -33.40 -3.96
CA SER A 95 6.84 -34.20 -2.87
C SER A 95 7.67 -35.36 -3.40
N LYS A 96 7.13 -36.20 -4.30
CA LYS A 96 7.86 -37.33 -4.86
C LYS A 96 9.15 -36.93 -5.58
N SER A 97 9.16 -35.78 -6.25
CA SER A 97 10.33 -35.31 -7.01
C SER A 97 11.43 -34.81 -6.09
N TYR A 98 11.08 -34.01 -5.07
CA TYR A 98 12.07 -33.32 -4.22
C TYR A 98 12.40 -34.07 -2.92
N GLU A 99 11.55 -34.98 -2.44
CA GLU A 99 11.91 -35.88 -1.34
C GLU A 99 13.04 -36.83 -1.75
N ALA A 100 13.10 -37.23 -3.03
CA ALA A 100 14.23 -37.98 -3.58
C ALA A 100 15.55 -37.18 -3.54
N GLU A 101 15.47 -35.85 -3.52
CA GLU A 101 16.62 -34.93 -3.38
C GLU A 101 16.93 -34.61 -1.91
N GLY A 102 16.19 -35.22 -0.96
CA GLY A 102 16.41 -35.11 0.48
C GLY A 102 15.56 -34.05 1.18
N HIS A 103 14.71 -33.31 0.46
CA HIS A 103 13.79 -32.35 1.07
C HIS A 103 12.73 -33.07 1.92
N LYS A 104 12.33 -32.47 3.04
CA LYS A 104 11.20 -32.95 3.84
C LYS A 104 10.00 -32.05 3.61
N ILE A 105 8.94 -32.58 3.01
CA ILE A 105 7.77 -31.80 2.62
C ILE A 105 6.54 -32.38 3.31
N ARG A 106 5.77 -31.53 4.00
CA ARG A 106 4.51 -31.92 4.63
C ARG A 106 3.44 -30.91 4.23
N MET A 107 2.28 -31.39 3.82
CA MET A 107 1.15 -30.55 3.44
C MET A 107 -0.07 -30.82 4.31
N ILE A 108 -0.77 -29.75 4.70
CA ILE A 108 -1.98 -29.76 5.51
C ILE A 108 -3.06 -28.99 4.75
N PHE A 109 -4.28 -29.53 4.76
CA PHE A 109 -5.45 -28.91 4.15
C PHE A 109 -6.43 -28.44 5.21
N GLY A 110 -6.82 -27.17 5.12
CA GLY A 110 -7.76 -26.54 6.04
C GLY A 110 -7.07 -25.89 7.23
N LEU A 111 -7.42 -24.62 7.48
CA LEU A 111 -6.92 -23.90 8.65
C LEU A 111 -7.41 -24.53 9.95
N GLU A 112 -8.67 -24.99 10.01
CA GLU A 112 -9.22 -25.63 11.21
C GLU A 112 -8.44 -26.91 11.59
N GLU A 113 -8.12 -27.76 10.60
CA GLU A 113 -7.30 -28.95 10.85
C GLU A 113 -5.92 -28.57 11.37
N PHE A 114 -5.26 -27.58 10.76
CA PHE A 114 -3.97 -27.08 11.23
C PHE A 114 -4.02 -26.60 12.69
N LEU A 115 -5.11 -25.93 13.08
CA LEU A 115 -5.31 -25.40 14.42
C LEU A 115 -5.80 -26.44 15.44
N SER A 116 -6.24 -27.62 14.99
CA SER A 116 -6.74 -28.69 15.87
C SER A 116 -5.68 -29.24 16.83
N LYS A 117 -4.40 -29.02 16.52
CA LYS A 117 -3.24 -29.50 17.27
C LYS A 117 -2.17 -28.39 17.37
N PRO A 118 -1.30 -28.42 18.40
CA PRO A 118 -0.18 -27.48 18.49
C PRO A 118 0.75 -27.54 17.27
N LEU A 119 1.37 -26.42 16.90
CA LEU A 119 2.31 -26.34 15.76
C LEU A 119 3.39 -27.44 15.80
N SER A 120 3.91 -27.76 16.99
CA SER A 120 4.94 -28.79 17.20
C SER A 120 4.54 -30.17 16.69
N SER A 121 3.25 -30.50 16.65
CA SER A 121 2.74 -31.77 16.10
C SER A 121 2.92 -31.87 14.58
N TRP A 122 3.00 -30.73 13.91
CA TRP A 122 3.16 -30.63 12.46
C TRP A 122 4.61 -30.49 12.01
N LEU A 123 5.54 -30.19 12.92
CA LEU A 123 6.95 -30.03 12.59
C LEU A 123 7.65 -31.39 12.44
N PHE A 124 8.79 -31.37 11.76
CA PHE A 124 9.68 -32.53 11.67
C PHE A 124 10.54 -32.64 12.95
N GLU A 125 11.02 -33.84 13.26
CA GLU A 125 11.92 -34.04 14.40
C GLU A 125 13.20 -33.20 14.27
N GLY A 126 13.64 -32.63 15.40
CA GLY A 126 14.86 -31.83 15.47
C GLY A 126 14.72 -30.38 14.99
N VAL A 127 13.51 -29.94 14.63
CA VAL A 127 13.19 -28.54 14.27
C VAL A 127 13.04 -27.70 15.53
N ASP A 128 13.77 -26.59 15.61
CA ASP A 128 13.69 -25.61 16.70
C ASP A 128 13.34 -24.19 16.22
N LYS A 129 13.25 -23.98 14.90
CA LYS A 129 12.88 -22.71 14.27
C LYS A 129 11.84 -22.88 13.17
N VAL A 130 10.88 -21.96 13.11
CA VAL A 130 9.86 -21.91 12.04
C VAL A 130 9.85 -20.52 11.44
N THR A 131 9.90 -20.45 10.11
CA THR A 131 9.86 -19.19 9.36
C THR A 131 8.62 -19.18 8.47
N PRO A 132 7.58 -18.39 8.82
CA PRO A 132 6.36 -18.32 8.04
C PRO A 132 6.54 -17.47 6.79
N PHE A 133 5.90 -17.92 5.71
CA PHE A 133 5.77 -17.21 4.45
C PHE A 133 4.30 -17.22 4.04
N LEU A 134 3.75 -16.05 3.75
CA LEU A 134 2.37 -15.92 3.28
C LEU A 134 2.36 -15.71 1.77
N HIS A 135 1.66 -16.58 1.04
CA HIS A 135 1.53 -16.44 -0.40
C HIS A 135 0.75 -15.16 -0.75
N PRO A 136 1.27 -14.24 -1.58
CA PRO A 136 0.68 -12.92 -1.80
C PRO A 136 -0.78 -12.95 -2.30
N VAL A 137 -1.12 -13.90 -3.16
CA VAL A 137 -2.50 -14.09 -3.66
C VAL A 137 -3.44 -14.52 -2.54
N TYR A 138 -2.99 -15.43 -1.68
CA TYR A 138 -3.79 -15.94 -0.56
C TYR A 138 -3.96 -14.88 0.53
N SER A 139 -2.90 -14.11 0.84
CA SER A 139 -2.99 -13.01 1.81
C SER A 139 -4.00 -11.96 1.39
N ARG A 140 -4.10 -11.66 0.09
CA ARG A 140 -5.06 -10.67 -0.43
C ARG A 140 -6.49 -11.20 -0.45
N LYS A 141 -6.66 -12.45 -0.91
CA LYS A 141 -7.99 -13.06 -1.11
C LYS A 141 -8.62 -13.58 0.18
N PHE A 142 -7.83 -14.17 1.07
CA PHE A 142 -8.30 -14.81 2.29
C PHE A 142 -7.69 -14.13 3.52
N GLN A 143 -7.98 -12.83 3.67
CA GLN A 143 -7.40 -12.00 4.74
C GLN A 143 -7.70 -12.57 6.13
N ASP A 144 -8.94 -13.00 6.38
CA ASP A 144 -9.34 -13.54 7.69
C ASP A 144 -8.61 -14.84 8.03
N LEU A 145 -8.43 -15.74 7.05
CA LEU A 145 -7.68 -16.98 7.23
C LEU A 145 -6.19 -16.68 7.44
N ALA A 146 -5.63 -15.72 6.71
CA ALA A 146 -4.24 -15.31 6.85
C ALA A 146 -3.96 -14.66 8.22
N LEU A 147 -4.86 -13.84 8.73
CA LEU A 147 -4.78 -13.24 10.06
C LEU A 147 -4.89 -14.31 11.15
N SER A 148 -5.89 -15.19 11.06
CA SER A 148 -6.08 -16.29 12.01
C SER A 148 -4.87 -17.23 12.05
N PHE A 149 -4.28 -17.52 10.88
CA PHE A 149 -3.03 -18.26 10.78
C PHE A 149 -1.87 -17.53 11.47
N LEU A 150 -1.63 -16.25 11.18
CA LEU A 150 -0.57 -15.47 11.82
C LEU A 150 -0.73 -15.38 13.34
N ASP A 151 -1.97 -15.22 13.82
CA ASP A 151 -2.25 -15.15 15.25
C ASP A 151 -2.02 -16.49 15.96
N SER A 152 -2.28 -17.61 15.28
CA SER A 152 -1.92 -18.94 15.80
C SER A 152 -0.41 -19.09 16.02
N LEU A 153 0.42 -18.51 15.14
CA LEU A 153 1.87 -18.52 15.29
C LEU A 153 2.33 -17.62 16.44
N LYS A 154 1.68 -16.47 16.66
CA LYS A 154 1.98 -15.59 17.81
C LYS A 154 1.68 -16.25 19.14
N ARG A 155 0.59 -17.04 19.23
CA ARG A 155 0.22 -17.78 20.45
C ARG A 155 1.21 -18.90 20.80
N THR A 156 1.99 -19.38 19.82
CA THR A 156 2.98 -20.45 20.00
C THR A 156 4.43 -19.97 20.00
N SER A 157 4.71 -18.71 19.63
CA SER A 157 6.08 -18.23 19.39
C SER A 157 6.35 -16.87 20.05
N GLN A 158 6.69 -16.89 21.33
CA GLN A 158 7.27 -15.73 22.04
C GLN A 158 8.72 -15.40 21.64
N SER A 159 9.28 -16.02 20.59
CA SER A 159 10.65 -15.70 20.17
C SER A 159 10.86 -15.77 18.67
N ARG A 160 11.11 -14.59 18.08
CA ARG A 160 12.05 -14.33 16.96
C ARG A 160 11.59 -14.72 15.54
N ILE A 161 10.99 -13.78 14.81
CA ILE A 161 11.02 -13.76 13.33
C ILE A 161 11.35 -12.32 12.89
N SER A 162 12.52 -12.14 12.27
CA SER A 162 13.08 -10.84 11.86
C SER A 162 13.34 -10.80 10.36
N GLN A 163 12.99 -9.66 9.75
CA GLN A 163 13.65 -8.90 8.67
C GLN A 163 12.66 -8.20 7.72
N ASN A 164 11.55 -8.85 7.29
CA ASN A 164 10.39 -8.11 6.72
C ASN A 164 9.53 -7.44 7.81
N GLN A 165 9.63 -7.96 9.03
CA GLN A 165 9.05 -7.39 10.23
C GLN A 165 9.74 -6.08 10.63
N ALA A 166 10.99 -5.79 10.23
CA ALA A 166 11.64 -4.55 10.62
C ALA A 166 11.04 -3.31 9.94
N ALA A 167 10.73 -3.39 8.64
CA ALA A 167 10.04 -2.32 7.92
C ALA A 167 8.56 -2.25 8.35
N LYS A 168 7.86 -3.40 8.46
CA LYS A 168 6.47 -3.43 8.95
C LYS A 168 6.35 -2.97 10.39
N ASP A 169 7.23 -3.36 11.31
CA ASP A 169 7.28 -2.88 12.69
C ASP A 169 7.68 -1.41 12.75
N TYR A 170 8.65 -0.96 11.95
CA TYR A 170 9.07 0.44 11.93
C TYR A 170 7.95 1.33 11.42
N PHE A 171 7.29 0.95 10.32
CA PHE A 171 6.16 1.68 9.76
C PHE A 171 4.90 1.53 10.60
N GLN A 172 4.57 0.36 11.15
CA GLN A 172 3.47 0.20 12.11
C GLN A 172 3.71 1.03 13.37
N LYS A 173 4.94 1.07 13.90
CA LYS A 173 5.30 1.95 15.03
C LYS A 173 5.13 3.42 14.67
N ILE A 174 5.56 3.84 13.48
CA ILE A 174 5.40 5.22 13.02
C ILE A 174 3.93 5.54 12.78
N TRP A 175 3.17 4.66 12.12
CA TRP A 175 1.75 4.86 11.82
C TRP A 175 0.92 4.90 13.07
N THR A 176 1.10 3.96 14.01
CA THR A 176 0.42 3.99 15.31
C THR A 176 0.81 5.22 16.11
N ARG A 177 2.10 5.56 16.20
CA ARG A 177 2.56 6.78 16.89
C ARG A 177 1.97 8.05 16.26
N ASN A 178 2.03 8.15 14.94
CA ASN A 178 1.52 9.29 14.20
C ASN A 178 0.00 9.37 14.37
N PHE A 179 -0.72 8.25 14.26
CA PHE A 179 -2.17 8.19 14.47
C PHE A 179 -2.54 8.77 15.83
N VAL A 180 -1.93 8.27 16.91
CA VAL A 180 -2.20 8.74 18.27
C VAL A 180 -1.86 10.23 18.40
N ARG A 181 -0.66 10.63 17.95
CA ARG A 181 -0.23 12.03 18.02
C ARG A 181 -1.16 12.94 17.23
N ASN A 182 -1.50 12.58 16.00
CA ASN A 182 -2.28 13.38 15.07
C ASN A 182 -3.70 13.54 15.61
N LEU A 183 -4.30 12.46 16.08
CA LEU A 183 -5.61 12.51 16.74
C LEU A 183 -5.57 13.42 17.98
N SER A 184 -4.58 13.27 18.86
CA SER A 184 -4.41 14.15 20.02
C SER A 184 -4.14 15.61 19.64
N SER A 185 -3.41 15.85 18.56
CA SER A 185 -3.07 17.20 18.08
C SER A 185 -4.29 17.92 17.53
N ILE A 186 -5.20 17.21 16.87
CA ILE A 186 -6.44 17.78 16.35
C ILE A 186 -7.32 18.32 17.48
N PHE A 187 -7.39 17.64 18.62
CA PHE A 187 -8.13 18.13 19.79
C PHE A 187 -7.49 19.36 20.46
N LYS A 188 -6.18 19.55 20.29
CA LYS A 188 -5.42 20.64 20.92
C LYS A 188 -5.30 21.87 20.02
N ASN A 189 -5.24 21.66 18.71
CA ASN A 189 -5.02 22.73 17.74
C ASN A 189 -6.37 23.32 17.29
N SER A 190 -6.39 24.62 17.01
CA SER A 190 -7.56 25.33 16.48
C SER A 190 -7.73 25.20 14.95
N ASN A 191 -6.90 24.39 14.29
CA ASN A 191 -6.94 24.22 12.83
C ASN A 191 -8.19 23.44 12.43
N SER A 192 -8.88 23.86 11.37
CA SER A 192 -10.06 23.18 10.85
C SER A 192 -9.69 21.79 10.31
N SER A 193 -9.93 20.77 11.12
CA SER A 193 -9.77 19.37 10.72
C SER A 193 -11.13 18.73 10.64
N SER A 194 -11.42 18.05 9.53
CA SER A 194 -12.69 17.36 9.31
C SER A 194 -12.47 15.98 8.73
N ILE A 195 -13.34 15.04 9.13
CA ILE A 195 -13.41 13.72 8.51
C ILE A 195 -14.22 13.85 7.24
N PHE A 196 -13.64 13.41 6.14
CA PHE A 196 -14.35 13.23 4.89
C PHE A 196 -15.38 12.10 5.03
N VAL A 197 -16.67 12.41 4.86
CA VAL A 197 -17.75 11.41 4.95
C VAL A 197 -18.53 11.22 3.65
N GLY A 198 -18.35 12.09 2.66
CA GLY A 198 -18.97 11.91 1.35
C GLY A 198 -19.04 13.19 0.52
N ALA A 199 -19.92 13.17 -0.49
CA ALA A 199 -20.14 14.28 -1.40
C ALA A 199 -21.62 14.69 -1.40
N LYS A 200 -21.89 15.97 -1.64
CA LYS A 200 -23.21 16.43 -2.02
C LYS A 200 -23.61 15.75 -3.33
N LYS A 201 -24.85 15.30 -3.38
CA LYS A 201 -25.40 14.54 -4.51
C LYS A 201 -25.18 15.29 -5.82
N ASP A 202 -24.66 14.59 -6.82
CA ASP A 202 -24.39 15.05 -8.20
C ASP A 202 -23.42 16.25 -8.34
N PHE A 203 -22.86 16.81 -7.26
CA PHE A 203 -22.02 18.02 -7.33
C PHE A 203 -20.77 17.86 -8.22
N PHE A 204 -20.07 16.72 -8.10
CA PHE A 204 -18.84 16.45 -8.85
C PHE A 204 -19.08 15.74 -10.18
N ARG A 205 -20.32 15.33 -10.48
CA ARG A 205 -20.64 14.45 -11.61
C ARG A 205 -20.25 15.05 -12.96
N ASP A 206 -20.35 16.36 -13.11
CA ASP A 206 -19.96 17.07 -14.34
C ASP A 206 -18.58 17.74 -14.24
N LYS A 207 -17.92 17.61 -13.08
CA LYS A 207 -16.61 18.22 -12.81
C LYS A 207 -15.47 17.29 -13.18
N THR A 208 -14.31 17.91 -13.40
CA THR A 208 -13.06 17.22 -13.68
C THR A 208 -12.10 17.40 -12.51
N LEU A 209 -11.51 16.29 -12.03
CA LEU A 209 -10.38 16.34 -11.12
C LEU A 209 -9.08 16.18 -11.92
N LEU A 210 -8.16 17.13 -11.82
CA LEU A 210 -6.78 16.95 -12.27
C LEU A 210 -5.92 16.57 -11.07
N PHE A 211 -5.36 15.36 -11.09
CA PHE A 211 -4.29 14.98 -10.18
C PHE A 211 -2.92 15.22 -10.82
N THR A 212 -2.03 15.86 -10.07
CA THR A 212 -0.63 16.04 -10.50
C THR A 212 0.31 15.22 -9.63
N GLY A 213 0.95 14.21 -10.24
CA GLY A 213 2.14 13.58 -9.70
C GLY A 213 3.38 14.43 -9.99
N ALA A 214 4.55 13.95 -9.58
CA ALA A 214 5.79 14.70 -9.69
C ALA A 214 6.76 14.14 -10.75
N SER A 215 6.29 13.44 -11.78
CA SER A 215 7.15 13.03 -12.91
C SER A 215 7.77 14.26 -13.60
N PRO A 216 9.00 14.18 -14.15
CA PRO A 216 9.61 15.28 -14.90
C PRO A 216 8.74 15.86 -16.03
N SER A 217 7.85 15.07 -16.62
CA SER A 217 6.91 15.54 -17.66
C SER A 217 5.90 16.56 -17.17
N LEU A 218 5.69 16.70 -15.86
CA LEU A 218 4.85 17.78 -15.32
C LEU A 218 5.38 19.16 -15.74
N GLU A 219 6.70 19.30 -15.94
CA GLU A 219 7.31 20.54 -16.39
C GLU A 219 6.78 20.95 -17.77
N ASP A 220 6.65 20.00 -18.70
CA ASP A 220 6.16 20.23 -20.06
C ASP A 220 4.65 20.52 -20.09
N GLU A 221 3.92 20.03 -19.08
CA GLU A 221 2.46 20.20 -18.93
C GLU A 221 2.06 21.51 -18.23
N THR A 222 3.03 22.27 -17.73
CA THR A 222 2.79 23.41 -16.85
C THR A 222 2.01 24.53 -17.53
N ASP A 223 2.31 24.82 -18.79
CA ASP A 223 1.63 25.87 -19.54
C ASP A 223 0.17 25.51 -19.81
N TRP A 224 -0.10 24.25 -20.15
CA TRP A 224 -1.47 23.73 -20.29
C TRP A 224 -2.24 23.82 -18.97
N ILE A 225 -1.64 23.41 -17.85
CA ILE A 225 -2.30 23.47 -16.54
C ILE A 225 -2.65 24.92 -16.19
N ARG A 226 -1.76 25.88 -16.50
CA ARG A 226 -1.99 27.31 -16.26
C ARG A 226 -3.11 27.85 -17.14
N GLU A 227 -3.10 27.54 -18.43
CA GLU A 227 -4.11 27.98 -19.40
C GLU A 227 -5.52 27.49 -19.03
N TYR A 228 -5.63 26.24 -18.59
CA TYR A 228 -6.92 25.59 -18.31
C TYR A 228 -7.27 25.51 -16.82
N ARG A 229 -6.57 26.25 -15.94
CA ARG A 229 -6.66 26.11 -14.47
C ARG A 229 -8.08 26.18 -13.91
N ASN A 230 -8.95 26.97 -14.52
CA ASN A 230 -10.34 27.19 -14.07
C ASN A 230 -11.33 26.11 -14.56
N ARG A 231 -10.88 25.09 -15.29
CA ARG A 231 -11.73 24.03 -15.86
C ARG A 231 -11.71 22.72 -15.08
N PHE A 232 -10.91 22.65 -14.03
CA PHE A 232 -10.78 21.45 -13.19
C PHE A 232 -10.47 21.82 -11.74
N HIS A 233 -10.80 20.90 -10.84
CA HIS A 233 -10.24 20.88 -9.50
C HIS A 233 -8.82 20.31 -9.54
N LEU A 234 -7.84 21.01 -8.98
CA LEU A 234 -6.44 20.60 -8.96
C LEU A 234 -6.06 19.97 -7.62
N LEU A 235 -5.88 18.65 -7.60
CA LEU A 235 -5.32 17.89 -6.49
C LEU A 235 -3.83 17.65 -6.74
N ALA A 236 -2.97 18.36 -6.01
CA ALA A 236 -1.52 18.19 -6.15
C ALA A 236 -0.97 17.11 -5.22
N SER A 237 0.00 16.34 -5.70
CA SER A 237 0.86 15.58 -4.78
C SER A 237 1.73 16.54 -3.96
N ASP A 238 2.03 16.17 -2.71
CA ASP A 238 3.05 16.86 -1.91
C ASP A 238 4.37 17.03 -2.68
N THR A 239 4.73 16.06 -3.51
CA THR A 239 5.99 16.04 -4.25
C THR A 239 6.00 16.99 -5.45
N SER A 240 4.85 17.22 -6.10
CA SER A 240 4.72 18.19 -7.20
C SER A 240 4.50 19.62 -6.72
N LEU A 241 4.13 19.79 -5.44
CA LEU A 241 3.76 21.07 -4.85
C LEU A 241 4.77 22.20 -5.11
N GLY A 242 6.06 21.92 -4.89
CA GLY A 242 7.12 22.93 -5.05
C GLY A 242 7.26 23.43 -6.49
N TRP A 243 7.01 22.57 -7.49
CA TRP A 243 7.05 22.95 -8.90
C TRP A 243 5.84 23.81 -9.28
N LEU A 244 4.63 23.38 -8.89
CA LEU A 244 3.39 24.09 -9.20
C LEU A 244 3.39 25.50 -8.63
N LEU A 245 3.70 25.64 -7.34
CA LEU A 245 3.74 26.95 -6.68
C LEU A 245 4.85 27.83 -7.26
N GLY A 246 6.04 27.26 -7.54
CA GLY A 246 7.12 27.98 -8.22
C GLY A 246 6.75 28.45 -9.63
N SER A 247 5.76 27.82 -10.26
CA SER A 247 5.23 28.16 -11.58
C SER A 247 3.99 29.05 -11.54
N GLY A 248 3.60 29.53 -10.36
CA GLY A 248 2.42 30.37 -10.14
C GLY A 248 1.08 29.62 -10.17
N ILE A 249 1.10 28.28 -10.05
CA ILE A 249 -0.10 27.44 -10.06
C ILE A 249 -0.41 26.99 -8.64
N PHE A 250 -1.57 27.40 -8.14
CA PHE A 250 -2.05 27.06 -6.80
C PHE A 250 -3.04 25.90 -6.86
N PRO A 251 -2.81 24.79 -6.13
CA PRO A 251 -3.75 23.67 -6.08
C PRO A 251 -4.98 23.98 -5.21
N ASP A 252 -6.09 23.30 -5.49
CA ASP A 252 -7.30 23.38 -4.66
C ASP A 252 -7.18 22.52 -3.39
N ALA A 253 -6.36 21.46 -3.45
CA ALA A 253 -5.97 20.66 -2.29
C ALA A 253 -4.63 19.97 -2.55
N VAL A 254 -3.93 19.61 -1.47
CA VAL A 254 -2.70 18.80 -1.54
C VAL A 254 -2.97 17.42 -0.94
N LEU A 255 -2.71 16.36 -1.71
CA LEU A 255 -2.70 14.99 -1.23
C LEU A 255 -1.33 14.68 -0.63
N SER A 256 -1.32 14.11 0.58
CA SER A 256 -0.09 13.61 1.22
C SER A 256 -0.40 12.34 1.99
N ILE A 257 0.37 11.28 1.73
CA ILE A 257 0.14 9.95 2.34
C ILE A 257 1.32 9.45 3.16
N ASP A 258 2.52 9.98 2.94
CA ASP A 258 3.74 9.51 3.60
C ASP A 258 3.75 9.84 5.09
N SER A 259 4.24 8.87 5.87
CA SER A 259 4.29 8.98 7.34
C SER A 259 5.67 9.38 7.86
N SER A 260 6.64 9.48 6.96
CA SER A 260 8.03 9.77 7.28
C SER A 260 8.25 11.27 7.54
N ARG A 261 9.41 11.59 8.14
CA ARG A 261 9.86 12.99 8.27
C ARG A 261 10.25 13.61 6.92
N GLY A 262 10.46 12.79 5.88
CA GLY A 262 10.79 13.27 4.54
C GLY A 262 9.73 14.23 3.98
N THR A 263 8.47 14.04 4.37
CA THR A 263 7.34 14.92 4.03
C THR A 263 7.61 16.40 4.32
N ILE A 264 8.41 16.72 5.34
CA ILE A 264 8.79 18.11 5.68
C ILE A 264 9.42 18.83 4.47
N PHE A 265 10.26 18.14 3.71
CA PHE A 265 10.97 18.75 2.57
C PHE A 265 10.06 19.03 1.39
N HIS A 266 8.90 18.39 1.31
CA HIS A 266 7.93 18.63 0.24
C HIS A 266 7.15 19.93 0.48
N PHE A 267 6.75 20.20 1.73
CA PHE A 267 5.98 21.37 2.10
C PHE A 267 6.84 22.60 2.42
N ARG A 268 7.94 22.50 3.18
CA ARG A 268 8.87 23.62 3.48
C ARG A 268 8.19 24.96 3.86
N ASN A 269 7.00 24.92 4.47
CA ASN A 269 6.14 26.08 4.72
C ASN A 269 5.86 26.97 3.49
N ILE A 270 5.88 26.39 2.28
CA ILE A 270 5.59 27.09 1.02
C ILE A 270 4.10 27.04 0.67
N LEU A 271 3.33 26.17 1.32
CA LEU A 271 1.89 26.00 1.06
C LEU A 271 1.10 27.15 1.68
N PRO A 272 0.31 27.91 0.90
CA PRO A 272 -0.63 28.89 1.45
C PRO A 272 -1.53 28.30 2.54
N PRO A 273 -1.73 28.96 3.69
CA PRO A 273 -2.46 28.42 4.84
C PRO A 273 -3.90 28.00 4.55
N GLU A 274 -4.54 28.56 3.53
CA GLU A 274 -5.93 28.31 3.19
C GLU A 274 -6.11 27.00 2.41
N ILE A 275 -5.04 26.51 1.76
CA ILE A 275 -5.12 25.32 0.93
C ILE A 275 -5.19 24.07 1.82
N PRO A 276 -6.25 23.25 1.69
CA PRO A 276 -6.44 22.06 2.50
C PRO A 276 -5.45 20.95 2.15
N ILE A 277 -5.10 20.16 3.15
CA ILE A 277 -4.29 18.95 3.00
C ILE A 277 -5.19 17.73 3.18
N LEU A 278 -5.35 16.94 2.11
CA LEU A 278 -5.98 15.63 2.13
C LEU A 278 -4.96 14.59 2.61
N THR A 279 -5.22 13.99 3.78
CA THR A 279 -4.30 13.03 4.43
C THR A 279 -5.10 12.01 5.25
N TRP A 280 -4.41 11.06 5.85
CA TRP A 280 -4.94 10.10 6.82
C TRP A 280 -4.27 10.28 8.19
N LEU A 281 -4.82 9.65 9.23
CA LEU A 281 -4.31 9.80 10.61
C LEU A 281 -2.93 9.18 10.81
N GLY A 282 -2.57 8.15 10.05
CA GLY A 282 -1.21 7.58 10.06
C GLY A 282 -0.16 8.42 9.30
N GLY A 283 -0.58 9.48 8.59
CA GLY A 283 0.31 10.37 7.83
C GLY A 283 1.32 11.12 8.71
N SER A 284 2.27 11.83 8.08
CA SER A 284 3.34 12.52 8.80
C SER A 284 2.78 13.54 9.80
N SER A 285 3.18 13.46 11.07
CA SER A 285 2.67 14.37 12.11
C SER A 285 2.99 15.83 11.87
N TYR A 286 4.05 16.12 11.11
CA TYR A 286 4.36 17.50 10.69
C TYR A 286 3.20 18.15 9.93
N LEU A 287 2.44 17.38 9.15
CA LEU A 287 1.27 17.92 8.43
C LEU A 287 0.27 18.51 9.43
N PHE A 288 -0.01 17.80 10.53
CA PHE A 288 -0.96 18.21 11.56
C PHE A 288 -0.48 19.40 12.40
N ASP A 289 0.82 19.69 12.38
CA ASP A 289 1.40 20.90 12.97
C ASP A 289 1.23 22.14 12.04
N LEU A 290 0.99 21.94 10.74
CA LEU A 290 0.74 23.05 9.79
C LEU A 290 -0.64 23.69 10.01
N PRO A 291 -0.78 25.02 9.83
CA PRO A 291 -2.04 25.74 10.04
C PRO A 291 -3.14 25.37 9.04
N ASN A 292 -2.77 24.71 7.93
CA ASN A 292 -3.68 24.33 6.86
C ASN A 292 -4.87 23.49 7.35
N PRO A 293 -6.05 23.65 6.73
CA PRO A 293 -7.16 22.73 6.97
C PRO A 293 -6.76 21.28 6.66
N LYS A 294 -7.27 20.33 7.45
CA LYS A 294 -7.04 18.90 7.24
C LYS A 294 -8.31 18.23 6.79
N TRP A 295 -8.28 17.65 5.60
CA TRP A 295 -9.31 16.73 5.14
C TRP A 295 -8.82 15.32 5.37
N ILE A 296 -9.45 14.62 6.30
CA ILE A 296 -8.98 13.34 6.79
C ILE A 296 -9.85 12.25 6.18
N TYR A 297 -9.22 11.33 5.44
CA TYR A 297 -9.89 10.12 4.95
C TYR A 297 -9.49 8.91 5.79
N PHE A 298 -10.34 7.88 5.81
CA PHE A 298 -9.99 6.59 6.41
C PHE A 298 -9.31 5.68 5.39
N SER A 299 -8.13 5.19 5.76
CA SER A 299 -7.38 4.20 5.00
C SER A 299 -7.74 2.77 5.44
N THR A 300 -7.24 1.78 4.69
CA THR A 300 -7.33 0.36 5.06
C THR A 300 -6.52 -0.03 6.31
N HIS A 301 -5.89 0.93 7.01
CA HIS A 301 -5.18 0.66 8.25
C HIS A 301 -6.16 0.26 9.38
N PRO A 302 -5.83 -0.72 10.24
CA PRO A 302 -6.76 -1.20 11.28
C PRO A 302 -7.28 -0.10 12.21
N LEU A 303 -6.41 0.82 12.67
CA LEU A 303 -6.85 1.91 13.56
C LEU A 303 -7.85 2.86 12.89
N ASP A 304 -7.66 3.14 11.59
CA ASP A 304 -8.58 3.96 10.80
C ASP A 304 -9.94 3.26 10.70
N GLN A 305 -9.95 1.95 10.38
CA GLN A 305 -11.17 1.17 10.25
C GLN A 305 -11.97 1.06 11.55
N ILE A 306 -11.27 0.89 12.68
CA ILE A 306 -11.90 0.84 14.00
C ILE A 306 -12.50 2.21 14.34
N LEU A 307 -11.71 3.29 14.22
CA LEU A 307 -12.20 4.65 14.52
C LEU A 307 -13.40 5.02 13.66
N ARG A 308 -13.35 4.67 12.36
CA ARG A 308 -14.46 4.76 11.42
C ARG A 308 -15.69 4.00 11.92
N SER A 309 -15.55 2.72 12.27
CA SER A 309 -16.66 1.88 12.73
C SER A 309 -17.33 2.44 14.00
N LEU A 310 -16.55 2.98 14.92
CA LEU A 310 -17.05 3.50 16.19
C LEU A 310 -17.74 4.86 16.07
N PHE A 311 -17.19 5.79 15.27
CA PHE A 311 -17.61 7.19 15.30
C PHE A 311 -18.11 7.74 13.96
N PHE A 312 -17.76 7.10 12.84
CA PHE A 312 -18.05 7.57 11.47
C PHE A 312 -18.42 6.42 10.53
N PRO A 313 -19.49 5.65 10.81
CA PRO A 313 -19.82 4.43 10.06
C PRO A 313 -20.10 4.70 8.57
N GLU A 314 -20.60 5.89 8.25
CA GLU A 314 -20.90 6.33 6.88
C GLU A 314 -19.67 6.86 6.13
N ALA A 315 -18.57 7.14 6.82
CA ALA A 315 -17.37 7.64 6.16
C ALA A 315 -16.81 6.59 5.19
N PRO A 316 -16.31 6.98 4.02
CA PRO A 316 -15.76 6.02 3.08
C PRO A 316 -14.35 5.58 3.44
N LEU A 317 -14.02 4.37 3.01
CA LEU A 317 -12.67 3.84 3.04
C LEU A 317 -11.99 4.12 1.70
N LEU A 318 -10.87 4.85 1.68
CA LEU A 318 -10.08 5.01 0.46
C LEU A 318 -9.02 3.91 0.37
N GLU A 319 -9.24 2.99 -0.56
CA GLU A 319 -8.26 1.96 -0.92
C GLU A 319 -7.15 2.54 -1.80
N ASN A 320 -5.93 2.01 -1.68
CA ASN A 320 -4.82 2.36 -2.56
C ASN A 320 -4.23 1.13 -3.26
N PRO A 321 -4.90 0.58 -4.28
CA PRO A 321 -4.42 -0.60 -4.98
C PRO A 321 -3.09 -0.36 -5.71
N SER A 322 -2.81 0.89 -6.11
CA SER A 322 -1.59 1.27 -6.83
C SER A 322 -0.35 1.42 -5.95
N LEU A 323 -0.54 1.46 -4.62
CA LEU A 323 0.49 1.72 -3.61
C LEU A 323 1.29 3.02 -3.84
N ASN A 324 0.68 3.99 -4.52
CA ASN A 324 1.23 5.33 -4.73
C ASN A 324 0.12 6.38 -4.62
N MET A 325 0.46 7.67 -4.72
CA MET A 325 -0.51 8.75 -4.51
C MET A 325 -1.59 8.84 -5.59
N ALA A 326 -1.30 8.45 -6.83
CA ALA A 326 -2.29 8.46 -7.90
C ALA A 326 -3.45 7.50 -7.60
N GLY A 327 -3.19 6.35 -6.96
CA GLY A 327 -4.27 5.43 -6.55
C GLY A 327 -5.21 6.04 -5.51
N ILE A 328 -4.69 6.77 -4.52
CA ILE A 328 -5.55 7.49 -3.58
C ILE A 328 -6.32 8.60 -4.30
N ALA A 329 -5.70 9.33 -5.23
CA ALA A 329 -6.40 10.35 -6.01
C ALA A 329 -7.55 9.77 -6.84
N VAL A 330 -7.36 8.60 -7.45
CA VAL A 330 -8.41 7.86 -8.19
C VAL A 330 -9.52 7.41 -7.23
N SER A 331 -9.16 6.82 -6.08
CA SER A 331 -10.15 6.41 -5.07
C SER A 331 -10.94 7.60 -4.52
N PHE A 332 -10.29 8.73 -4.28
CA PHE A 332 -10.93 9.98 -3.86
C PHE A 332 -11.90 10.50 -4.93
N ALA A 333 -11.47 10.54 -6.20
CA ALA A 333 -12.32 10.95 -7.31
C ALA A 333 -13.56 10.06 -7.45
N LYS A 334 -13.37 8.74 -7.36
CA LYS A 334 -14.46 7.75 -7.41
C LYS A 334 -15.44 7.94 -6.26
N GLN A 335 -14.93 8.14 -5.03
CA GLN A 335 -15.77 8.32 -3.85
C GLN A 335 -16.60 9.61 -3.91
N LEU A 336 -16.05 10.65 -4.52
CA LEU A 336 -16.77 11.91 -4.77
C LEU A 336 -17.66 11.86 -6.01
N SER A 337 -17.65 10.76 -6.77
CA SER A 337 -18.37 10.62 -8.04
C SER A 337 -18.01 11.69 -9.08
N TYR A 338 -16.72 12.00 -9.22
CA TYR A 338 -16.26 12.86 -10.31
C TYR A 338 -16.60 12.23 -11.66
N GLY A 339 -17.11 13.04 -12.58
CA GLY A 339 -17.36 12.58 -13.95
C GLY A 339 -16.07 12.21 -14.68
N ARG A 340 -14.99 12.94 -14.40
CA ARG A 340 -13.70 12.79 -15.08
C ARG A 340 -12.53 12.97 -14.11
N ILE A 341 -11.48 12.18 -14.33
CA ILE A 341 -10.17 12.38 -13.72
C ILE A 341 -9.11 12.49 -14.82
N LEU A 342 -8.27 13.52 -14.73
CA LEU A 342 -7.07 13.69 -15.53
C LEU A 342 -5.87 13.44 -14.63
N LEU A 343 -4.87 12.75 -15.15
CA LEU A 343 -3.61 12.49 -14.44
C LEU A 343 -2.47 13.12 -15.24
N LYS A 344 -1.72 14.03 -14.62
CA LYS A 344 -0.50 14.61 -15.21
C LYS A 344 0.69 14.41 -14.29
N GLY A 345 1.88 14.27 -14.86
CA GLY A 345 3.08 14.00 -14.06
C GLY A 345 3.09 12.63 -13.37
N VAL A 346 2.42 11.61 -13.94
CA VAL A 346 2.36 10.23 -13.38
C VAL A 346 2.83 9.15 -14.38
N ASP A 347 3.47 9.55 -15.46
CA ASP A 347 3.83 8.68 -16.60
C ASP A 347 5.09 7.82 -16.38
N PHE A 348 5.65 7.84 -15.16
CA PHE A 348 6.88 7.13 -14.79
C PHE A 348 8.10 7.44 -15.69
N GLN A 349 8.03 8.49 -16.52
CA GLN A 349 9.11 8.86 -17.41
C GLN A 349 10.25 9.50 -16.62
N ARG A 350 11.48 9.34 -17.11
CA ARG A 350 12.65 10.01 -16.55
C ARG A 350 13.42 10.72 -17.66
N SER A 351 13.45 12.05 -17.59
CA SER A 351 14.19 12.91 -18.52
C SER A 351 15.54 13.30 -17.92
N GLY A 352 16.64 12.95 -18.60
CA GLY A 352 17.99 13.32 -18.17
C GLY A 352 18.41 12.73 -16.81
N GLY A 353 17.92 11.53 -16.47
CA GLY A 353 18.18 10.90 -15.16
C GLY A 353 17.34 11.46 -14.01
N ARG A 354 16.52 12.50 -14.26
CA ARG A 354 15.61 13.08 -13.28
C ARG A 354 14.50 12.11 -12.95
N THR A 355 14.25 11.99 -11.65
CA THR A 355 13.27 11.05 -11.10
C THR A 355 11.95 11.70 -10.79
N HIS A 356 12.00 13.01 -10.57
CA HIS A 356 10.86 13.88 -10.31
C HIS A 356 11.09 15.21 -11.02
N CYS A 357 10.04 16.02 -11.14
CA CYS A 357 10.16 17.42 -11.55
C CYS A 357 11.06 18.21 -10.60
N ARG A 358 11.60 19.32 -11.11
CA ARG A 358 12.39 20.26 -10.32
C ARG A 358 11.59 20.82 -9.14
N ALA A 359 12.31 21.36 -8.16
CA ALA A 359 11.75 21.95 -6.95
C ALA A 359 10.97 20.99 -6.04
N SER A 360 11.01 19.68 -6.31
CA SER A 360 10.50 18.64 -5.39
C SER A 360 11.24 18.64 -4.06
N GLY A 361 10.62 18.10 -3.02
CA GLY A 361 11.23 18.00 -1.68
C GLY A 361 12.51 17.17 -1.67
N TYR A 362 12.65 16.24 -2.61
CA TYR A 362 13.86 15.47 -2.84
C TYR A 362 15.05 16.34 -3.28
N GLU A 363 14.86 17.27 -4.22
CA GLU A 363 15.91 18.22 -4.57
C GLU A 363 16.22 19.16 -3.41
N ALA A 364 15.20 19.56 -2.64
CA ALA A 364 15.38 20.42 -1.48
C ALA A 364 16.24 19.75 -0.39
N PHE A 365 16.01 18.47 -0.13
CA PHE A 365 16.84 17.67 0.78
C PHE A 365 18.28 17.55 0.27
N ASP A 366 18.46 17.33 -1.03
CA ASP A 366 19.79 17.14 -1.60
C ASP A 366 20.66 18.39 -1.58
N ARG A 367 20.04 19.58 -1.55
CA ARG A 367 20.76 20.86 -1.45
C ARG A 367 21.72 20.91 -0.25
N PHE A 368 21.41 20.23 0.84
CA PHE A 368 22.28 20.16 2.02
C PHE A 368 23.61 19.42 1.77
N PHE A 369 23.65 18.54 0.77
CA PHE A 369 24.82 17.71 0.44
C PHE A 369 25.61 18.24 -0.76
N LEU A 370 25.17 19.36 -1.35
CA LEU A 370 25.87 19.98 -2.45
C LEU A 370 27.17 20.61 -1.97
N SER A 371 28.21 20.49 -2.79
CA SER A 371 29.48 21.16 -2.57
C SER A 371 30.11 21.53 -3.91
N ARG A 372 31.23 22.26 -3.88
CA ARG A 372 32.02 22.55 -5.09
C ARG A 372 32.44 21.28 -5.86
N LYS A 373 32.47 20.10 -5.21
CA LYS A 373 32.83 18.81 -5.83
C LYS A 373 31.63 17.86 -6.05
N VAL A 374 30.44 18.22 -5.57
CA VAL A 374 29.24 17.37 -5.61
C VAL A 374 28.07 18.20 -6.12
N SER A 375 27.70 17.98 -7.38
CA SER A 375 26.57 18.63 -8.02
C SER A 375 25.27 17.83 -7.80
N LEU A 376 24.12 18.49 -7.99
CA LEU A 376 22.82 17.84 -7.94
C LEU A 376 22.69 16.73 -9.00
N SER A 377 23.27 16.96 -10.19
CA SER A 377 23.34 15.95 -11.24
C SER A 377 24.10 14.71 -10.79
N ARG A 378 25.21 14.88 -10.06
CA ARG A 378 25.96 13.75 -9.49
C ARG A 378 25.15 12.98 -8.44
N LEU A 379 24.31 13.63 -7.63
CA LEU A 379 23.52 12.97 -6.59
C LEU A 379 22.27 12.27 -7.14
N ARG A 380 21.52 12.93 -8.04
CA ARG A 380 20.17 12.51 -8.44
C ARG A 380 20.04 12.05 -9.88
N PHE A 381 20.85 12.59 -10.79
CA PHE A 381 20.62 12.46 -12.23
C PHE A 381 21.59 11.46 -12.86
N GLN A 382 21.81 10.34 -12.17
CA GLN A 382 22.63 9.23 -12.68
C GLN A 382 21.74 8.10 -13.22
N LYS A 383 22.09 7.59 -14.40
CA LYS A 383 21.50 6.36 -14.92
C LYS A 383 22.04 5.18 -14.13
N THR A 384 21.15 4.27 -13.72
CA THR A 384 21.54 3.00 -13.07
C THR A 384 21.05 1.81 -13.88
N LYS A 385 21.62 0.61 -13.70
CA LYS A 385 21.11 -0.59 -14.41
C LYS A 385 19.64 -0.92 -14.07
N SER A 386 19.20 -0.56 -12.87
CA SER A 386 17.78 -0.67 -12.46
C SER A 386 16.88 0.29 -13.23
N TRP A 387 17.41 1.45 -13.63
CA TRP A 387 16.73 2.43 -14.48
C TRP A 387 16.34 1.86 -15.84
N GLU A 388 17.33 1.30 -16.53
CA GLU A 388 17.17 0.79 -17.89
C GLU A 388 16.09 -0.29 -17.94
N ARG A 389 16.09 -1.22 -16.97
CA ARG A 389 15.11 -2.31 -16.91
C ARG A 389 13.66 -1.84 -16.76
N ARG A 390 13.39 -0.80 -15.95
CA ARG A 390 12.02 -0.30 -15.73
C ARG A 390 11.50 0.46 -16.94
N PHE A 391 12.37 1.24 -17.60
CA PHE A 391 12.00 1.96 -18.81
C PHE A 391 11.64 1.00 -19.95
N SER A 392 12.36 -0.11 -20.09
CA SER A 392 12.03 -1.16 -21.06
C SER A 392 10.61 -1.73 -20.91
N ILE A 393 10.10 -1.86 -19.68
CA ILE A 393 8.74 -2.35 -19.45
C ILE A 393 7.69 -1.36 -19.95
N LEU A 394 7.86 -0.07 -19.70
CA LEU A 394 6.93 0.95 -20.19
C LEU A 394 6.90 0.98 -21.73
N GLU A 395 8.07 0.89 -22.36
CA GLU A 395 8.17 0.87 -23.82
C GLU A 395 7.57 -0.41 -24.41
N LEU A 396 7.73 -1.56 -23.75
CA LEU A 396 7.04 -2.80 -24.11
C LEU A 396 5.53 -2.65 -24.01
N LEU A 397 5.01 -2.08 -22.92
CA LEU A 397 3.57 -1.87 -22.75
C LEU A 397 2.98 -0.93 -23.81
N LYS A 398 3.67 0.17 -24.13
CA LYS A 398 3.25 1.07 -25.22
C LYS A 398 3.23 0.37 -26.57
N LYS A 399 4.17 -0.55 -26.79
CA LYS A 399 4.25 -1.33 -28.04
C LYS A 399 3.18 -2.41 -28.12
N GLU A 400 2.91 -3.11 -27.02
CA GLU A 400 1.99 -4.24 -26.96
C GLU A 400 0.52 -3.81 -26.82
N SER A 401 0.27 -2.65 -26.23
CA SER A 401 -1.08 -2.13 -25.99
C SER A 401 -1.16 -0.61 -26.24
N PRO A 402 -0.84 -0.14 -27.46
CA PRO A 402 -0.83 1.28 -27.79
C PRO A 402 -2.17 1.98 -27.54
N GLU A 403 -3.28 1.26 -27.67
CA GLU A 403 -4.64 1.72 -27.38
C GLU A 403 -4.82 2.21 -25.93
N LEU A 404 -4.08 1.65 -24.96
CA LEU A 404 -4.12 2.09 -23.56
C LEU A 404 -3.42 3.44 -23.33
N PHE A 405 -2.67 3.91 -24.32
CA PHE A 405 -1.89 5.16 -24.27
C PHE A 405 -2.35 6.18 -25.31
N GLN A 406 -3.43 5.91 -26.04
CA GLN A 406 -4.04 6.90 -26.92
C GLN A 406 -4.64 8.02 -26.07
N SER A 407 -4.29 9.26 -26.42
CA SER A 407 -4.94 10.42 -25.83
C SER A 407 -6.33 10.56 -26.46
N ASP A 408 -7.35 10.07 -25.78
CA ASP A 408 -8.71 10.51 -26.10
C ASP A 408 -8.74 12.02 -25.85
N PHE A 409 -8.86 12.78 -26.95
CA PHE A 409 -9.16 14.20 -26.85
C PHE A 409 -10.49 14.31 -26.12
N VAL A 410 -10.45 14.82 -24.89
CA VAL A 410 -11.66 15.23 -24.20
C VAL A 410 -12.17 16.46 -24.94
N SER A 411 -13.01 16.23 -25.95
CA SER A 411 -13.75 17.27 -26.65
C SER A 411 -14.61 18.02 -25.64
N ASP A 412 -14.40 19.34 -25.58
CA ASP A 412 -15.28 20.36 -25.04
C ASP A 412 -15.89 20.08 -23.66
N SER A 413 -15.09 20.30 -22.60
CA SER A 413 -15.70 20.79 -21.36
C SER A 413 -16.15 22.23 -21.61
N SER A 414 -17.46 22.50 -21.55
CA SER A 414 -17.95 23.87 -21.44
C SER A 414 -17.24 24.56 -20.26
N ALA A 415 -16.84 25.81 -20.44
CA ALA A 415 -16.21 26.62 -19.42
C ALA A 415 -17.25 26.97 -18.33
N GLN A 416 -17.56 26.00 -17.48
CA GLN A 416 -18.36 26.22 -16.28
C GLN A 416 -17.41 26.45 -15.11
N GLU A 417 -17.74 27.40 -14.24
CA GLU A 417 -17.07 27.55 -12.94
C GLU A 417 -17.13 26.21 -12.19
N THR A 418 -15.98 25.69 -11.79
CA THR A 418 -15.90 24.38 -11.13
C THR A 418 -16.44 24.41 -9.70
N GLY A 419 -16.54 25.60 -9.08
CA GLY A 419 -16.77 25.75 -7.65
C GLY A 419 -15.53 25.33 -6.85
N SER A 420 -15.58 25.42 -5.51
CA SER A 420 -14.55 24.84 -4.67
C SER A 420 -14.85 23.37 -4.40
N ILE A 421 -13.81 22.53 -4.26
CA ILE A 421 -13.96 21.15 -3.77
C ILE A 421 -14.70 21.15 -2.42
N ALA A 422 -14.42 22.15 -1.56
CA ALA A 422 -15.02 22.26 -0.23
C ALA A 422 -16.55 22.39 -0.29
N ASP A 423 -17.09 23.06 -1.31
CA ASP A 423 -18.54 23.31 -1.44
C ASP A 423 -19.32 22.03 -1.71
N GLY A 424 -18.70 21.05 -2.37
CA GLY A 424 -19.27 19.75 -2.66
C GLY A 424 -18.99 18.68 -1.60
N LEU A 425 -18.01 18.90 -0.73
CA LEU A 425 -17.58 17.91 0.25
C LEU A 425 -18.53 17.88 1.46
N ILE A 426 -18.91 16.68 1.89
CA ILE A 426 -19.58 16.46 3.17
C ILE A 426 -18.50 16.01 4.15
N ALA A 427 -18.33 16.79 5.22
CA ALA A 427 -17.36 16.53 6.26
C ALA A 427 -18.03 16.52 7.63
N GLU A 428 -17.51 15.70 8.53
CA GLU A 428 -17.89 15.70 9.93
C GLU A 428 -16.77 16.21 10.82
N ASP A 429 -17.14 16.86 11.92
CA ASP A 429 -16.20 17.34 12.93
C ASP A 429 -15.62 16.15 13.71
N LEU A 430 -14.31 16.14 13.91
CA LEU A 430 -13.63 15.15 14.74
C LEU A 430 -14.04 15.22 16.21
N LYS A 431 -14.66 16.30 16.67
CA LYS A 431 -15.22 16.42 18.03
C LYS A 431 -16.30 15.37 18.35
N LYS A 432 -16.83 14.65 17.35
CA LYS A 432 -17.69 13.46 17.57
C LYS A 432 -16.95 12.29 18.22
N ILE A 433 -15.62 12.25 18.12
CA ILE A 433 -14.81 11.20 18.75
C ILE A 433 -14.76 11.47 20.26
N ASP A 434 -15.32 10.56 21.04
CA ASP A 434 -15.08 10.51 22.47
C ASP A 434 -13.64 10.03 22.70
N SER A 435 -12.76 10.96 23.09
CA SER A 435 -11.34 10.69 23.31
C SER A 435 -11.12 9.68 24.42
N ASP A 436 -11.94 9.69 25.47
CA ASP A 436 -11.81 8.78 26.61
C ASP A 436 -12.26 7.37 26.20
N GLN A 437 -13.36 7.26 25.46
CA GLN A 437 -13.81 6.00 24.89
C GLN A 437 -12.77 5.41 23.93
N TRP A 438 -12.17 6.24 23.06
CA TRP A 438 -11.14 5.80 22.13
C TRP A 438 -9.86 5.35 22.84
N ILE A 439 -9.39 6.10 23.84
CA ILE A 439 -8.21 5.74 24.64
C ILE A 439 -8.47 4.44 25.41
N ARG A 440 -9.64 4.30 26.07
CA ARG A 440 -10.03 3.07 26.77
C ARG A 440 -10.06 1.87 25.82
N PHE A 441 -10.63 2.05 24.63
CA PHE A 441 -10.62 1.01 23.59
C PHE A 441 -9.19 0.60 23.21
N CYS A 442 -8.31 1.56 22.97
CA CYS A 442 -6.92 1.28 22.60
C CYS A 442 -6.12 0.58 23.71
N ILE A 443 -6.37 0.93 24.97
CA ILE A 443 -5.73 0.30 26.14
C ILE A 443 -6.28 -1.12 26.36
N ALA A 444 -7.57 -1.34 26.14
CA ALA A 444 -8.26 -2.62 26.30
C ALA A 444 -7.92 -3.66 25.23
N GLN A 445 -7.22 -3.28 24.15
CA GLN A 445 -6.82 -4.14 23.03
C GLN A 445 -5.29 -4.35 23.02
N PRO A 446 -4.76 -5.39 23.71
CA PRO A 446 -3.32 -5.63 23.79
C PRO A 446 -2.64 -5.83 22.42
N ASP A 447 -3.40 -6.34 21.46
CA ASP A 447 -2.93 -6.70 20.10
C ASP A 447 -2.72 -5.47 19.20
N LEU A 448 -3.26 -4.30 19.57
CA LEU A 448 -2.96 -3.01 18.93
C LEU A 448 -1.63 -2.40 19.43
N GLY A 449 -0.90 -3.12 20.29
CA GLY A 449 0.33 -2.67 20.93
C GLY A 449 0.11 -1.67 22.07
N GLY A 450 -1.14 -1.49 22.52
CA GLY A 450 -1.55 -0.34 23.32
C GLY A 450 -0.80 -0.16 24.64
N LYS A 451 -0.40 -1.25 25.30
CA LYS A 451 0.33 -1.20 26.59
C LYS A 451 1.70 -0.49 26.52
N ASN A 452 2.38 -0.50 25.37
CA ASN A 452 3.69 0.15 25.21
C ASN A 452 3.61 1.52 24.50
N TYR A 453 2.55 1.79 23.72
CA TYR A 453 2.43 3.02 22.94
C TYR A 453 1.56 4.09 23.60
N PHE A 454 0.59 3.71 24.44
CA PHE A 454 -0.19 4.62 25.28
C PHE A 454 0.41 4.69 26.68
N SER A 455 1.71 5.00 26.79
CA SER A 455 2.28 5.34 28.09
C SER A 455 1.61 6.62 28.60
N ALA A 456 1.40 6.72 29.91
CA ALA A 456 0.86 7.91 30.60
C ALA A 456 1.54 9.23 30.17
N ARG A 457 2.80 9.15 29.70
CA ARG A 457 3.60 10.27 29.18
C ARG A 457 3.10 10.86 27.86
N ILE A 458 2.46 10.08 26.99
CA ILE A 458 1.92 10.55 25.69
C ILE A 458 0.52 11.15 25.85
N LEU A 459 -0.28 10.62 26.78
CA LEU A 459 -1.65 11.04 27.02
C LEU A 459 -1.79 12.15 28.08
N GLY A 460 -0.72 12.47 28.81
CA GLY A 460 -0.78 13.47 29.89
C GLY A 460 -1.69 13.08 31.05
N ILE A 461 -2.03 11.79 31.17
CA ILE A 461 -2.87 11.26 32.24
C ILE A 461 -1.97 11.02 33.46
N PRO A 462 -2.26 11.59 34.64
CA PRO A 462 -1.48 11.31 35.83
C PRO A 462 -1.53 9.81 36.15
N LEU A 463 -0.35 9.24 36.43
CA LEU A 463 -0.24 7.87 36.94
C LEU A 463 -0.93 7.84 38.32
N VAL A 464 -2.03 7.08 38.41
CA VAL A 464 -2.63 6.70 39.70
C VAL A 464 -1.96 5.43 40.19
#